data_AF-A0AAJ4RCA5-F1
#
_entry.id   AF-A0AAJ4RCA5-F1
#
_cell.length_a   1.000
_cell.length_b   1.000
_cell.length_c   1.000
_cell.angle_alpha   90.00
_cell.angle_beta   90.00
_cell.angle_gamma   90.00
#
_symmetry.space_group_name_H-M   'P 1'
#
loop_
_entity.id
_entity.type
_entity.pdbx_description
1 polymer ?
#
loop_
_entity_poly.entity_id
_entity_poly.type
_entity_poly.pdbx_seq_one_letter_code
_entity_poly.pdbx_strand_id
1 'polypeptide(L)'
;MKKFLAIAAAAITLNAGIYTNQLIQCMVNHSSQNDIKVLKTWMFFAFAQDPDLAKYATISKSQKIQINKAMGNYVTRLLTVDCKNEFKNAVKYEGNQAISQSFEYLGRVAGAAITSTPEVRAYFKEFAKYVDTKKLDELTK
;
A
#
# COMPACT_ATOMS: atom_id res chain seq x y z
N MET A 1 13.52 7.78 43.01
CA MET A 1 12.93 8.87 42.21
C MET A 1 13.27 8.62 40.74
N LYS A 2 12.40 7.90 40.01
CA LYS A 2 12.64 7.47 38.61
C LYS A 2 12.29 8.62 37.66
N LYS A 3 13.29 9.22 37.02
CA LYS A 3 13.09 10.12 35.88
C LYS A 3 12.99 9.26 34.62
N PHE A 4 11.76 9.02 34.16
CA PHE A 4 11.51 8.43 32.85
C PHE A 4 11.76 9.49 31.78
N LEU A 5 12.80 9.29 30.96
CA LEU A 5 12.95 9.99 29.68
C LEU A 5 11.96 9.34 28.70
N ALA A 6 10.79 9.96 28.56
CA ALA A 6 9.84 9.62 27.52
C ALA A 6 10.39 10.04 26.15
N ILE A 7 10.80 9.07 25.34
CA ILE A 7 11.05 9.28 23.92
C ILE A 7 9.67 9.44 23.27
N ALA A 8 9.29 10.67 22.97
CA ALA A 8 8.09 10.97 22.20
C ALA A 8 8.29 10.45 20.77
N ALA A 9 7.74 9.28 20.46
CA ALA A 9 7.48 8.90 19.08
C ALA A 9 6.46 9.89 18.53
N ALA A 10 6.91 10.84 17.71
CA ALA A 10 6.01 11.67 16.93
C ALA A 10 5.26 10.74 15.97
N ALA A 11 4.04 10.35 16.35
CA ALA A 11 3.10 9.77 15.41
C ALA A 11 2.86 10.84 14.34
N ILE A 12 3.47 10.65 13.17
CA ILE A 12 3.10 11.43 11.99
C ILE A 12 1.70 10.97 11.64
N THR A 13 0.70 11.58 12.25
CA THR A 13 -0.68 11.45 11.79
C THR A 13 -0.73 12.17 10.45
N LEU A 14 -0.50 11.44 9.36
CA LEU A 14 -1.01 11.78 8.04
C LEU A 14 -2.54 11.75 8.16
N ASN A 15 -3.10 12.75 8.84
CA ASN A 15 -4.53 12.92 8.93
C ASN A 15 -4.96 13.50 7.59
N ALA A 16 -5.18 12.61 6.63
CA ALA A 16 -5.85 12.95 5.38
C ALA A 16 -7.09 13.76 5.74
N GLY A 17 -7.28 14.88 5.05
CA GLY A 17 -8.45 15.71 5.29
C GLY A 17 -9.73 14.95 4.94
N ILE A 18 -10.87 15.53 5.32
CA ILE A 18 -12.18 14.87 5.14
C ILE A 18 -12.43 14.45 3.69
N TYR A 19 -11.99 15.25 2.71
CA TYR A 19 -12.22 14.96 1.30
C TYR A 19 -11.25 13.90 0.76
N THR A 20 -9.98 13.90 1.20
CA THR A 20 -9.06 12.79 0.90
C THR A 20 -9.55 11.48 1.47
N ASN A 21 -10.11 11.48 2.69
CA ASN A 21 -10.70 10.27 3.27
C ASN A 21 -11.92 9.77 2.48
N GLN A 22 -12.79 10.67 2.00
CA GLN A 22 -13.91 10.30 1.12
C GLN A 22 -13.41 9.68 -0.19
N LEU A 23 -12.38 10.28 -0.80
CA LEU A 23 -11.75 9.73 -2.01
C LEU A 23 -11.18 8.33 -1.76
N ILE A 24 -10.45 8.14 -0.66
CA ILE A 24 -9.93 6.84 -0.24
C ILE A 24 -11.06 5.81 -0.12
N GLN A 25 -12.12 6.15 0.63
CA GLN A 25 -13.25 5.25 0.85
C GLN A 25 -13.94 4.87 -0.46
N CYS A 26 -14.18 5.84 -1.35
CA CYS A 26 -14.75 5.55 -2.66
C CYS A 26 -13.86 4.60 -3.47
N MET A 27 -12.55 4.88 -3.54
CA MET A 27 -11.61 4.06 -4.31
C MET A 27 -11.59 2.62 -3.81
N VAL A 28 -11.61 2.40 -2.49
CA VAL A 28 -11.69 1.06 -1.90
C VAL A 28 -13.01 0.38 -2.25
N ASN A 29 -14.14 1.07 -2.10
CA ASN A 29 -15.47 0.49 -2.34
C ASN A 29 -15.72 0.13 -3.82
N HIS A 30 -15.10 0.85 -4.75
CA HIS A 30 -15.23 0.63 -6.20
C HIS A 30 -14.10 -0.22 -6.80
N SER A 31 -13.24 -0.80 -5.94
CA SER A 31 -12.21 -1.76 -6.33
C SER A 31 -12.76 -3.18 -6.32
N SER A 32 -12.87 -3.80 -7.49
CA SER A 32 -13.21 -5.22 -7.61
C SER A 32 -12.03 -6.13 -7.22
N GLN A 33 -12.29 -7.42 -7.03
CA GLN A 33 -11.22 -8.41 -6.83
C GLN A 33 -10.20 -8.43 -7.98
N ASN A 34 -10.65 -8.18 -9.22
CA ASN A 34 -9.76 -8.08 -10.37
C ASN A 34 -8.89 -6.82 -10.30
N ASP A 35 -9.44 -5.69 -9.88
CA ASP A 35 -8.68 -4.46 -9.68
C ASP A 35 -7.59 -4.64 -8.61
N ILE A 36 -7.94 -5.30 -7.49
CA ILE A 36 -6.96 -5.64 -6.45
C ILE A 36 -5.87 -6.57 -6.99
N LYS A 37 -6.20 -7.52 -7.88
CA LYS A 37 -5.19 -8.36 -8.56
C LYS A 37 -4.27 -7.53 -9.46
N VAL A 38 -4.82 -6.60 -10.24
CA VAL A 38 -4.05 -5.67 -11.07
C VAL A 38 -3.11 -4.84 -10.20
N LEU A 39 -3.63 -4.24 -9.13
CA LEU A 39 -2.86 -3.40 -8.21
C LEU A 39 -1.72 -4.17 -7.54
N LYS A 40 -1.98 -5.38 -7.01
CA LYS A 40 -0.94 -6.24 -6.41
C LYS A 40 0.16 -6.60 -7.41
N THR A 41 -0.23 -6.99 -8.62
CA THR A 41 0.72 -7.39 -9.68
C THR A 41 1.55 -6.20 -10.14
N TRP A 42 0.92 -5.04 -10.34
CA TRP A 42 1.58 -3.80 -10.70
C TRP A 42 2.60 -3.37 -9.63
N MET A 43 2.22 -3.44 -8.35
CA MET A 43 3.10 -3.10 -7.23
C MET A 43 4.31 -4.04 -7.14
N PHE A 44 4.11 -5.36 -7.30
CA PHE A 44 5.23 -6.31 -7.36
C PHE A 44 6.18 -6.01 -8.52
N PHE A 45 5.65 -5.70 -9.71
CA PHE A 45 6.49 -5.39 -10.88
C PHE A 45 7.27 -4.09 -10.69
N ALA A 46 6.67 -3.09 -10.03
CA ALA A 46 7.32 -1.85 -9.67
C ALA A 46 8.49 -2.11 -8.71
N PHE A 47 8.30 -2.90 -7.65
CA PHE A 47 9.37 -3.29 -6.73
C PHE A 47 10.47 -4.08 -7.43
N ALA A 48 10.12 -4.98 -8.36
CA ALA A 48 11.09 -5.73 -9.15
C ALA A 48 11.88 -4.87 -10.16
N GLN A 49 11.64 -3.55 -10.24
CA GLN A 49 12.52 -2.64 -10.99
C GLN A 49 13.65 -2.07 -10.14
N ASP A 50 13.59 -2.22 -8.82
CA ASP A 50 14.71 -1.89 -7.94
C ASP A 50 15.91 -2.77 -8.28
N PRO A 51 17.14 -2.22 -8.41
CA PRO A 51 18.32 -2.98 -8.80
C PRO A 51 18.65 -4.16 -7.86
N ASP A 52 18.38 -4.03 -6.56
CA ASP A 52 18.65 -5.09 -5.58
C ASP A 52 17.63 -6.23 -5.68
N LEU A 53 16.42 -5.92 -6.16
CA LEU A 53 15.32 -6.87 -6.31
C LEU A 53 15.23 -7.49 -7.72
N ALA A 54 15.70 -6.79 -8.75
CA ALA A 54 15.54 -7.18 -10.15
C ALA A 54 16.09 -8.58 -10.46
N LYS A 55 17.15 -9.01 -9.76
CA LYS A 55 17.74 -10.35 -9.90
C LYS A 55 16.83 -11.50 -9.46
N TYR A 56 15.79 -11.22 -8.67
CA TYR A 56 14.87 -12.23 -8.15
C TYR A 56 13.61 -12.40 -9.01
N ALA A 57 13.43 -11.61 -10.08
CA ALA A 57 12.23 -11.67 -10.91
C ALA A 57 12.52 -11.47 -12.40
N THR A 58 12.18 -12.47 -13.21
CA THR A 58 12.21 -12.36 -14.67
C THR A 58 10.85 -11.89 -15.17
N ILE A 59 10.76 -10.61 -15.55
CA ILE A 59 9.53 -9.99 -16.06
C ILE A 59 9.78 -9.47 -17.48
N SER A 60 9.05 -10.02 -18.44
CA SER A 60 9.18 -9.61 -19.85
C SER A 60 8.65 -8.19 -20.10
N LYS A 61 9.15 -7.55 -21.16
CA LYS A 61 8.67 -6.22 -21.60
C LYS A 61 7.17 -6.21 -21.88
N SER A 62 6.63 -7.27 -22.48
CA SER A 62 5.20 -7.37 -22.78
C SER A 62 4.36 -7.43 -21.49
N GLN A 63 4.80 -8.20 -20.48
CA GLN A 63 4.13 -8.23 -19.17
C GLN A 63 4.15 -6.87 -18.49
N LYS A 64 5.28 -6.13 -18.51
CA LYS A 64 5.37 -4.75 -17.98
C LYS A 64 4.38 -3.80 -18.66
N ILE A 65 4.30 -3.85 -19.99
CA ILE A 65 3.37 -3.01 -20.76
C ILE A 65 1.92 -3.36 -20.43
N GLN A 66 1.57 -4.65 -20.39
CA GLN A 66 0.23 -5.10 -20.09
C GLN A 66 -0.21 -4.66 -18.69
N ILE A 67 0.64 -4.83 -17.67
CA ILE A 67 0.27 -4.45 -16.32
C ILE A 67 0.15 -2.94 -16.15
N ASN A 68 1.02 -2.14 -16.80
CA ASN A 68 0.92 -0.69 -16.77
C ASN A 68 -0.36 -0.19 -17.45
N LYS A 69 -0.76 -0.79 -18.58
CA LYS A 69 -2.04 -0.47 -19.23
C LYS A 69 -3.23 -0.82 -18.34
N ALA A 70 -3.22 -2.00 -17.73
CA ALA A 70 -4.29 -2.42 -16.82
C ALA A 70 -4.40 -1.48 -15.61
N MET A 71 -3.27 -1.13 -14.99
CA MET A 71 -3.23 -0.21 -13.85
C MET A 71 -3.69 1.20 -14.24
N GLY A 72 -3.25 1.71 -15.39
CA GLY A 72 -3.67 3.02 -15.91
C GLY A 72 -5.17 3.08 -16.17
N ASN A 73 -5.75 2.04 -16.78
CA ASN A 73 -7.19 1.94 -17.00
C ASN A 73 -7.97 1.89 -15.68
N TYR A 74 -7.49 1.11 -14.71
CA TYR A 74 -8.08 1.00 -13.39
C TYR A 74 -8.14 2.34 -12.65
N VAL A 75 -7.02 3.06 -12.55
CA VAL A 75 -6.97 4.38 -11.90
C VAL A 75 -7.80 5.41 -12.66
N THR A 76 -7.75 5.39 -13.99
CA THR A 76 -8.55 6.30 -14.82
C THR A 76 -10.04 6.10 -14.57
N ARG A 77 -10.52 4.85 -14.59
CA ARG A 77 -11.92 4.52 -14.29
C ARG A 77 -12.31 5.00 -12.89
N LEU A 78 -11.52 4.66 -11.88
CA LEU A 78 -11.78 5.07 -10.49
C LEU A 78 -11.92 6.59 -10.36
N LEU A 79 -10.96 7.36 -10.87
CA LEU A 79 -10.92 8.80 -10.61
C LEU A 79 -11.85 9.61 -11.51
N THR A 80 -12.19 9.11 -12.70
CA THR A 80 -12.98 9.86 -13.69
C THR A 80 -14.44 9.43 -13.78
N VAL A 81 -14.76 8.21 -13.32
CA VAL A 81 -16.11 7.63 -13.38
C VAL A 81 -16.62 7.35 -11.97
N ASP A 82 -15.99 6.42 -11.26
CA ASP A 82 -16.56 5.88 -10.01
C ASP A 82 -16.50 6.88 -8.84
N CYS A 83 -15.37 7.58 -8.69
CA CYS A 83 -15.04 8.48 -7.57
C CYS A 83 -14.82 9.92 -8.01
N LYS A 84 -15.47 10.32 -9.10
CA LYS A 84 -15.26 11.62 -9.76
C LYS A 84 -15.51 12.80 -8.82
N ASN A 85 -16.54 12.73 -7.99
CA ASN A 85 -16.94 13.84 -7.14
C ASN A 85 -15.98 13.98 -5.95
N GLU A 86 -15.62 12.87 -5.33
CA GLU A 86 -14.66 12.77 -4.24
C GLU A 86 -13.30 13.25 -4.71
N PHE A 87 -12.86 12.82 -5.90
CA PHE A 87 -11.61 13.28 -6.51
C PHE A 87 -11.61 14.80 -6.71
N LYS A 88 -12.66 15.35 -7.32
CA LYS A 88 -12.80 16.80 -7.53
C LYS A 88 -12.79 17.56 -6.21
N ASN A 89 -13.51 17.08 -5.20
CA ASN A 89 -13.57 17.74 -3.90
C ASN A 89 -12.23 17.69 -3.18
N ALA A 90 -11.56 16.54 -3.17
CA ALA A 90 -10.26 16.38 -2.53
C ALA A 90 -9.21 17.29 -3.16
N VAL A 91 -9.14 17.35 -4.50
CA VAL A 91 -8.23 18.27 -5.18
C VAL A 91 -8.60 19.73 -4.95
N LYS A 92 -9.90 20.08 -4.97
CA LYS A 92 -10.36 21.46 -4.79
C LYS A 92 -10.08 22.00 -3.40
N TYR A 93 -10.31 21.21 -2.36
CA TYR A 93 -10.26 21.68 -0.96
C TYR A 93 -8.95 21.34 -0.25
N GLU A 94 -8.23 20.30 -0.70
CA GLU A 94 -7.04 19.78 -0.01
C GLU A 94 -5.80 19.72 -0.92
N GLY A 95 -5.95 20.00 -2.22
CA GLY A 95 -4.88 20.11 -3.20
C GLY A 95 -4.38 18.77 -3.74
N ASN A 96 -3.32 18.82 -4.57
CA ASN A 96 -2.79 17.64 -5.26
C ASN A 96 -2.20 16.58 -4.29
N GLN A 97 -1.86 16.95 -3.06
CA GLN A 97 -1.43 15.99 -2.02
C GLN A 97 -2.51 14.95 -1.70
N ALA A 98 -3.79 15.27 -1.91
CA ALA A 98 -4.88 14.31 -1.76
C ALA A 98 -4.67 13.08 -2.66
N ILE A 99 -4.16 13.30 -3.89
CA ILE A 99 -3.93 12.25 -4.88
C ILE A 99 -2.85 11.29 -4.38
N SER A 100 -1.71 11.81 -3.90
CA SER A 100 -0.62 10.98 -3.40
C SER A 100 -1.03 10.22 -2.14
N GLN A 101 -1.75 10.86 -1.21
CA GLN A 101 -2.26 10.22 -0.01
C GLN A 101 -3.27 9.10 -0.33
N SER A 102 -4.19 9.32 -1.28
CA SER A 102 -5.12 8.28 -1.71
C SER A 102 -4.41 7.11 -2.38
N PHE A 103 -3.39 7.37 -3.19
CA PHE A 103 -2.60 6.31 -3.83
C PHE A 103 -1.74 5.54 -2.81
N GLU A 104 -1.14 6.22 -1.83
CA GLU A 104 -0.44 5.59 -0.71
C GLU A 104 -1.37 4.64 0.06
N TYR A 105 -2.61 5.09 0.31
CA TYR A 105 -3.61 4.24 0.96
C TYR A 105 -3.97 3.01 0.12
N LEU A 106 -4.18 3.16 -1.20
CA LEU A 106 -4.37 1.99 -2.08
C LEU A 106 -3.17 1.04 -2.03
N GLY A 107 -1.94 1.57 -1.96
CA GLY A 107 -0.74 0.76 -1.74
C GLY A 107 -0.81 -0.05 -0.44
N ARG A 108 -1.28 0.54 0.66
CA ARG A 108 -1.53 -0.18 1.93
C ARG A 108 -2.57 -1.28 1.77
N VAL A 109 -3.66 -1.03 1.05
CA VAL A 109 -4.68 -2.05 0.74
C VAL A 109 -4.08 -3.21 -0.06
N ALA A 110 -3.26 -2.92 -1.07
CA ALA A 110 -2.56 -3.92 -1.85
C ALA A 110 -1.61 -4.76 -1.00
N GLY A 111 -0.81 -4.09 -0.15
CA GLY A 111 0.10 -4.73 0.79
C GLY A 111 -0.65 -5.67 1.74
N ALA A 112 -1.72 -5.17 2.38
CA ALA A 112 -2.57 -5.99 3.24
C ALA A 112 -3.17 -7.19 2.50
N ALA A 113 -3.59 -7.01 1.25
CA ALA A 113 -4.13 -8.09 0.42
C ALA A 113 -3.07 -9.11 -0.01
N ILE A 114 -1.78 -8.72 -0.11
CA ILE A 114 -0.64 -9.64 -0.34
C ILE A 114 -0.34 -10.41 0.94
N THR A 115 -0.17 -9.72 2.07
CA THR A 115 0.19 -10.36 3.34
C THR A 115 -0.95 -11.20 3.93
N SER A 116 -2.17 -11.03 3.41
CA SER A 116 -3.33 -11.86 3.75
C SER A 116 -3.47 -13.13 2.90
N THR A 117 -2.56 -13.44 1.98
CA THR A 117 -2.59 -14.76 1.31
C THR A 117 -1.98 -15.85 2.20
N PRO A 118 -2.50 -17.09 2.16
CA PRO A 118 -1.94 -18.19 2.94
C PRO A 118 -0.44 -18.42 2.69
N GLU A 119 0.01 -18.28 1.44
CA GLU A 119 1.38 -18.53 1.02
C GLU A 119 2.35 -17.50 1.61
N VAL A 120 1.99 -16.21 1.56
CA VAL A 120 2.82 -15.14 2.14
C VAL A 120 2.85 -15.24 3.66
N ARG A 121 1.72 -15.55 4.30
CA ARG A 121 1.70 -15.80 5.75
C ARG A 121 2.57 -17.00 6.13
N ALA A 122 2.55 -18.08 5.34
CA ALA A 122 3.41 -19.23 5.59
C ALA A 122 4.89 -18.84 5.50
N TYR A 123 5.27 -18.07 4.48
CA TYR A 123 6.63 -17.54 4.35
C TYR A 123 7.05 -16.67 5.56
N PHE A 124 6.18 -15.77 6.04
CA PHE A 124 6.48 -14.97 7.23
C PHE A 124 6.63 -15.80 8.51
N LYS A 125 5.90 -16.91 8.64
CA LYS A 125 6.09 -17.84 9.78
C LYS A 125 7.45 -18.51 9.75
N GLU A 126 7.99 -18.81 8.58
CA GLU A 126 9.32 -19.41 8.44
C GLU A 126 10.43 -18.47 8.97
N PHE A 127 10.29 -17.15 8.78
CA PHE A 127 11.22 -16.16 9.33
C PHE A 127 11.36 -16.26 10.86
N ALA A 128 10.29 -16.60 11.58
CA ALA A 128 10.31 -16.69 13.04
C ALA A 128 11.34 -17.72 13.56
N LYS A 129 11.74 -18.70 12.75
CA LYS A 129 12.81 -19.67 13.09
C LYS A 129 14.19 -19.03 13.23
N TYR A 130 14.38 -17.84 12.66
CA TYR A 130 15.65 -17.11 12.66
C TYR A 130 15.67 -15.94 13.66
N VAL A 131 14.57 -15.72 14.38
CA VAL A 131 14.47 -14.67 15.39
C VAL A 131 14.94 -15.23 16.74
N ASP A 132 15.83 -14.49 17.42
CA ASP A 132 16.24 -14.82 18.79
C ASP A 132 15.12 -14.44 19.76
N THR A 133 14.16 -15.35 19.90
CA THR A 133 13.01 -15.15 20.79
C THR A 133 13.42 -14.98 22.24
N LYS A 134 14.54 -15.59 22.68
CA LYS A 134 15.04 -15.43 24.04
C LYS A 134 15.41 -13.98 24.34
N LYS A 135 16.14 -13.33 23.43
CA LYS A 135 16.46 -11.90 23.57
C LYS A 135 15.22 -11.01 23.53
N LEU A 136 14.21 -11.35 22.75
CA LEU A 136 12.95 -10.61 22.73
C LEU A 136 12.17 -10.79 24.04
N ASP A 137 12.13 -12.01 24.57
CA ASP A 137 11.46 -12.34 25.84
C ASP A 137 12.11 -11.59 27.02
N GLU A 138 13.42 -11.34 26.97
CA GLU A 138 14.14 -10.54 27.97
C GLU A 138 13.70 -9.06 28.00
N LEU A 139 13.17 -8.52 26.90
CA LEU A 139 12.71 -7.13 26.81
C LEU A 139 11.28 -6.91 27.35
N THR A 140 10.53 -7.99 27.58
CA THR A 140 9.12 -7.93 28.00
C THR A 140 8.87 -8.43 29.42
N LYS A 141 9.93 -8.77 30.15
CA LYS A 141 9.94 -9.03 31.60
C LYS A 141 10.12 -7.74 32.39
#